data_AF-A0A7Y5SMU5-F1
#
_entry.id   AF-A0A7Y5SMU5-F1
#
_cell.length_a   1.000
_cell.length_b   1.000
_cell.length_c   1.000
_cell.angle_alpha   90.00
_cell.angle_beta   90.00
_cell.angle_gamma   90.00
#
_symmetry.space_group_name_H-M   'P 1'
#
loop_
_entity.id
_entity.type
_entity.pdbx_description
1 polymer ?
#
loop_
_entity_poly.entity_id
_entity_poly.type
_entity_poly.pdbx_seq_one_letter_code
_entity_poly.pdbx_strand_id
1 'polypeptide(L)'
;MDENANFEQDGRPRPTLVLPMGTGGGGFLTIPYFVAQQGWHRYPVQFSPAKVSLLLALRNAYEDDCGEPEQMRGWRHPNVLAQMIGHQTTWQPEVHTVRANMVKIEQLLRTAAKAVRKKSPEAELPPAIIERQRGFGARLALPFDVKDLTE
;
A
#
# COMPACT_ATOMS: atom_id res chain seq x y z
N MET A 1 7.11 16.81 15.79
CA MET A 1 6.86 15.86 14.70
C MET A 1 8.22 15.40 14.21
N ASP A 2 8.60 14.17 14.50
CA ASP A 2 9.88 13.62 14.03
C ASP A 2 9.86 13.46 12.52
N GLU A 3 10.59 14.31 11.79
CA GLU A 3 10.81 14.17 10.35
C GLU A 3 11.46 12.82 9.97
N ASN A 4 12.11 12.18 10.94
CA ASN A 4 12.72 10.85 10.84
C ASN A 4 11.72 9.69 10.79
N ALA A 5 10.43 9.89 11.09
CA ALA A 5 9.43 8.82 11.02
C ALA A 5 9.10 8.39 9.57
N ASN A 6 9.41 9.24 8.58
CA ASN A 6 9.08 8.99 7.18
C ASN A 6 10.16 8.20 6.42
N PHE A 7 11.21 7.74 7.09
CA PHE A 7 12.34 7.04 6.48
C PHE A 7 12.55 5.66 7.12
N GLU A 8 12.94 4.69 6.31
CA GLU A 8 13.46 3.40 6.74
C GLU A 8 14.83 3.59 7.44
N GLN A 9 15.26 2.58 8.21
CA GLN A 9 16.52 2.65 8.96
C GLN A 9 17.76 2.84 8.07
N ASP A 10 17.65 2.57 6.77
CA ASP A 10 18.68 2.78 5.76
C ASP A 10 18.52 4.11 4.98
N GLY A 11 17.62 4.99 5.42
CA GLY A 11 17.43 6.32 4.86
C GLY A 11 16.55 6.40 3.61
N ARG A 12 15.83 5.32 3.26
CA ARG A 12 14.82 5.36 2.18
C ARG A 12 13.51 5.94 2.69
N PRO A 13 12.86 6.90 2.01
CA PRO A 13 11.54 7.34 2.40
C PRO A 13 10.56 6.17 2.30
N ARG A 14 9.68 6.05 3.29
CA ARG A 14 8.59 5.07 3.26
C ARG A 14 7.52 5.50 2.28
N PRO A 15 6.81 4.55 1.66
CA PRO A 15 5.57 4.89 0.98
C PRO A 15 4.57 5.49 1.96
N THR A 16 3.77 6.44 1.49
CA THR A 16 2.76 7.12 2.33
C THR A 16 1.40 7.10 1.64
N LEU A 17 0.42 6.51 2.30
CA LEU A 17 -0.99 6.57 1.92
C LEU A 17 -1.58 7.86 2.48
N VAL A 18 -2.09 8.71 1.59
CA VAL A 18 -2.66 10.00 1.95
C VAL A 18 -4.16 9.99 1.71
N LEU A 19 -4.90 10.38 2.73
CA LEU A 19 -6.35 10.36 2.78
C LEU A 19 -6.90 11.80 2.92
N PRO A 20 -7.90 12.21 2.13
CA PRO A 20 -8.74 13.34 2.50
C PRO A 20 -9.53 12.97 3.76
N MET A 21 -9.84 13.93 4.62
CA MET A 21 -10.53 13.71 5.91
C MET A 21 -11.68 12.69 5.79
N GLY A 22 -11.48 11.50 6.36
CA GLY A 22 -12.41 10.37 6.34
C GLY A 22 -12.14 9.34 5.23
N THR A 23 -12.24 8.05 5.58
CA THR A 23 -12.03 6.91 4.65
C THR A 23 -13.14 6.73 3.61
N GLY A 24 -14.11 7.66 3.55
CA GLY A 24 -15.19 7.66 2.56
C GLY A 24 -14.79 8.26 1.20
N GLY A 25 -13.70 9.04 1.16
CA GLY A 25 -13.12 9.59 -0.05
C GLY A 25 -12.10 8.66 -0.71
N GLY A 26 -11.80 8.88 -2.00
CA GLY A 26 -10.62 8.28 -2.63
C GLY A 26 -9.33 8.76 -1.96
N GLY A 27 -8.18 8.22 -2.36
CA GLY A 27 -6.89 8.62 -1.78
C GLY A 27 -5.75 8.36 -2.74
N PHE A 28 -4.52 8.73 -2.34
CA PHE A 28 -3.34 8.46 -3.14
C PHE A 28 -2.23 7.83 -2.32
N LEU A 29 -1.55 6.85 -2.91
CA LEU A 29 -0.36 6.23 -2.36
C LEU A 29 0.85 6.85 -3.05
N THR A 30 1.72 7.47 -2.28
CA THR A 30 2.97 8.00 -2.79
C THR A 30 4.03 6.91 -2.76
N ILE A 31 4.57 6.57 -3.93
CA ILE A 31 5.66 5.59 -4.07
C ILE A 31 6.97 6.35 -4.15
N PRO A 32 7.91 6.14 -3.22
CA PRO A 32 9.21 6.77 -3.29
C PRO A 32 10.00 6.19 -4.46
N TYR A 33 10.85 6.98 -5.09
CA TYR A 33 11.85 6.50 -6.05
C TYR A 33 13.10 7.36 -5.97
N PHE A 34 14.25 6.77 -6.25
CA PHE A 34 15.55 7.43 -6.15
C PHE A 34 16.16 7.69 -7.52
N VAL A 35 16.77 8.86 -7.68
CA VAL A 35 17.53 9.24 -8.87
C VAL A 35 18.90 9.72 -8.39
N ALA A 36 19.98 9.04 -8.79
CA ALA A 36 21.33 9.21 -8.21
C ALA A 36 21.84 10.65 -8.13
N GLN A 37 21.41 11.54 -9.04
CA GLN A 37 21.83 12.94 -9.09
C GLN A 37 20.78 13.94 -8.55
N GLN A 38 19.56 13.48 -8.28
CA GLN A 38 18.44 14.35 -7.87
C GLN A 38 17.86 13.97 -6.50
N GLY A 39 18.25 12.81 -5.97
CA GLY A 39 17.83 12.32 -4.67
C GLY A 39 16.50 11.58 -4.72
N TRP A 40 15.76 11.67 -3.61
CA TRP A 40 14.48 10.99 -3.43
C TRP A 40 13.31 11.81 -3.95
N HIS A 41 12.44 11.14 -4.70
CA HIS A 41 11.21 11.69 -5.24
C HIS A 41 10.03 10.80 -4.84
N ARG A 42 8.82 11.29 -5.08
CA ARG A 42 7.57 10.57 -4.80
C ARG A 42 6.65 10.60 -6.01
N TYR A 43 6.11 9.44 -6.37
CA TYR A 43 5.14 9.30 -7.45
C TYR A 43 3.75 8.98 -6.87
N PRO A 44 2.73 9.84 -7.06
CA PRO A 44 1.40 9.58 -6.55
C PRO A 44 0.65 8.55 -7.41
N VAL A 45 -0.05 7.62 -6.76
CA VAL A 45 -0.93 6.63 -7.40
C VAL A 45 -2.32 6.77 -6.80
N GLN A 46 -3.30 7.16 -7.64
CA GLN A 46 -4.67 7.38 -7.21
C GLN A 46 -5.42 6.06 -6.99
N PHE A 47 -6.17 5.99 -5.90
CA PHE A 47 -7.00 4.86 -5.51
C PHE A 47 -8.44 5.28 -5.22
N SER A 48 -9.37 4.42 -5.61
CA SER A 48 -10.79 4.51 -5.21
C SER A 48 -10.96 4.17 -3.71
N PRO A 49 -12.05 4.62 -3.04
CA PRO A 49 -12.30 4.32 -1.62
C PRO A 49 -12.12 2.84 -1.26
N ALA A 50 -12.71 1.91 -2.02
CA ALA A 50 -12.57 0.47 -1.77
C ALA A 50 -11.11 -0.03 -1.78
N LYS A 51 -10.24 0.54 -2.61
CA LYS A 51 -8.82 0.16 -2.66
C LYS A 51 -8.04 0.78 -1.52
N VAL A 52 -8.43 1.99 -1.09
CA VAL A 52 -7.91 2.62 0.12
C VAL A 52 -8.25 1.78 1.35
N SER A 53 -9.51 1.39 1.53
CA SER A 53 -9.94 0.52 2.64
C SER A 53 -9.17 -0.80 2.66
N LEU A 54 -8.96 -1.41 1.49
CA LEU A 54 -8.16 -2.63 1.38
C LEU A 54 -6.69 -2.42 1.73
N LEU A 55 -6.07 -1.31 1.30
CA LEU A 55 -4.71 -0.96 1.68
C LEU A 55 -4.59 -0.79 3.20
N LEU A 56 -5.52 -0.06 3.82
CA LEU A 56 -5.56 0.12 5.27
C LEU A 56 -5.70 -1.22 6.01
N ALA A 57 -6.62 -2.08 5.57
CA ALA A 57 -6.78 -3.41 6.16
C ALA A 57 -5.51 -4.27 6.02
N LEU A 58 -4.82 -4.20 4.88
CA LEU A 58 -3.54 -4.89 4.68
C LEU A 58 -2.44 -4.38 5.60
N ARG A 59 -2.36 -3.06 5.81
CA ARG A 59 -1.40 -2.45 6.73
C ARG A 59 -1.69 -2.85 8.18
N ASN A 60 -2.95 -2.76 8.60
CA ASN A 60 -3.36 -3.14 9.96
C ASN A 60 -3.10 -4.62 10.21
N ALA A 61 -3.47 -5.50 9.26
CA ALA A 61 -3.17 -6.92 9.37
C ALA A 61 -1.66 -7.19 9.43
N TYR A 62 -0.85 -6.48 8.64
CA TYR A 62 0.60 -6.58 8.72
C TYR A 62 1.16 -6.21 10.10
N GLU A 63 0.62 -5.16 10.72
CA GLU A 63 1.01 -4.72 12.07
C GLU A 63 0.55 -5.70 13.14
N ASP A 64 -0.68 -6.19 13.05
CA ASP A 64 -1.25 -7.16 13.99
C ASP A 64 -0.51 -8.51 13.93
N ASP A 65 -0.08 -8.92 12.73
CA ASP A 65 0.63 -10.19 12.49
C ASP A 65 2.15 -10.08 12.69
N CYS A 66 2.66 -8.95 13.22
CA CYS A 66 4.09 -8.78 13.48
C CYS A 66 4.58 -9.75 14.56
N GLY A 67 5.30 -10.79 14.13
CA GLY A 67 5.86 -11.82 15.03
C GLY A 67 5.22 -13.20 14.84
N GLU A 68 4.07 -13.26 14.17
CA GLU A 68 3.41 -14.54 13.87
C GLU A 68 4.15 -15.31 12.76
N PRO A 69 4.11 -16.67 12.78
CA PRO A 69 4.57 -17.50 11.68
C PRO A 69 3.89 -17.08 10.37
N GLU A 70 4.66 -17.10 9.27
CA GLU A 70 4.18 -16.56 7.99
C GLU A 70 2.83 -17.17 7.55
N GLN A 71 2.55 -18.43 7.87
CA GLN A 71 1.29 -19.10 7.48
C GLN A 71 0.05 -18.60 8.24
N MET A 72 0.25 -18.07 9.45
CA MET A 72 -0.83 -17.63 10.35
C MET A 72 -1.23 -16.17 10.12
N ARG A 73 -0.45 -15.43 9.34
CA ARG A 73 -0.66 -13.99 9.14
C ARG A 73 -1.95 -13.73 8.36
N GLY A 74 -2.91 -13.07 9.02
CA GLY A 74 -4.21 -12.66 8.48
C GLY A 74 -4.14 -11.89 7.16
N TRP A 75 -3.08 -11.10 6.92
CA TRP A 75 -2.92 -10.38 5.64
C TRP A 75 -2.82 -11.30 4.41
N ARG A 76 -2.50 -12.59 4.59
CA ARG A 76 -2.45 -13.59 3.51
C ARG A 76 -3.83 -14.11 3.12
N HIS A 77 -4.82 -13.96 3.98
CA HIS A 77 -6.10 -14.66 3.87
C HIS A 77 -7.18 -13.68 3.41
N PRO A 78 -7.64 -13.72 2.14
CA PRO A 78 -8.57 -12.70 1.62
C PRO A 78 -9.93 -12.69 2.33
N ASN A 79 -10.31 -13.78 2.99
CA ASN A 79 -11.47 -13.85 3.89
C ASN A 79 -11.25 -13.08 5.20
N VAL A 80 -10.04 -13.11 5.77
CA VAL A 80 -9.69 -12.31 6.96
C VAL A 80 -9.69 -10.83 6.59
N LEU A 81 -9.06 -10.47 5.46
CA LEU A 81 -9.11 -9.09 4.96
C LEU A 81 -10.53 -8.61 4.69
N ALA A 82 -11.39 -9.45 4.11
CA ALA A 82 -12.79 -9.13 3.89
C ALA A 82 -13.53 -8.80 5.20
N GLN A 83 -13.34 -9.64 6.23
CA GLN A 83 -13.91 -9.42 7.55
C GLN A 83 -13.39 -8.14 8.20
N MET A 84 -12.07 -7.92 8.19
CA MET A 84 -11.46 -6.70 8.74
C MET A 84 -12.01 -5.43 8.08
N ILE A 85 -12.11 -5.41 6.76
CA ILE A 85 -12.69 -4.29 6.02
C ILE A 85 -14.16 -4.07 6.42
N GLY A 86 -14.93 -5.15 6.55
CA GLY A 86 -16.31 -5.10 6.97
C GLY A 86 -16.51 -4.59 8.41
N HIS A 87 -15.54 -4.84 9.30
CA HIS A 87 -15.57 -4.31 10.67
C HIS A 87 -15.13 -2.84 10.75
N GLN A 88 -14.19 -2.42 9.90
CA GLN A 88 -13.57 -1.10 9.95
C GLN A 88 -14.27 -0.07 9.05
N THR A 89 -15.10 -0.50 8.12
CA THR A 89 -15.72 0.36 7.10
C THR A 89 -17.19 -0.01 6.87
N THR A 90 -17.91 0.86 6.17
CA THR A 90 -19.28 0.57 5.71
C THR A 90 -19.33 -0.36 4.51
N TRP A 91 -18.18 -0.71 3.92
CA TRP A 91 -18.07 -1.60 2.78
C TRP A 91 -17.88 -3.05 3.25
N GLN A 92 -18.75 -3.96 2.79
CA GLN A 92 -18.71 -5.39 3.11
C GLN A 92 -18.25 -6.19 1.88
N PRO A 93 -16.94 -6.26 1.58
CA PRO A 93 -16.47 -6.97 0.40
C PRO A 93 -16.56 -8.48 0.55
N GLU A 94 -16.97 -9.16 -0.52
CA GLU A 94 -16.74 -10.60 -0.65
C GLU A 94 -15.26 -10.92 -0.95
N VAL A 95 -14.84 -12.14 -0.61
CA VAL A 95 -13.48 -12.67 -0.83
C VAL A 95 -13.00 -12.49 -2.28
N HIS A 96 -13.89 -12.74 -3.24
CA HIS A 96 -13.57 -12.60 -4.66
C HIS A 96 -13.30 -11.13 -5.05
N THR A 97 -14.02 -10.19 -4.42
CA THR A 97 -13.85 -8.76 -4.63
C THR A 97 -12.54 -8.26 -4.02
N VAL A 98 -12.16 -8.76 -2.84
CA VAL A 98 -10.84 -8.51 -2.24
C VAL A 98 -9.74 -8.95 -3.20
N ARG A 99 -9.78 -10.20 -3.69
CA ARG A 99 -8.79 -10.72 -4.65
C ARG A 99 -8.71 -9.86 -5.91
N ALA A 100 -9.84 -9.48 -6.49
CA ALA A 100 -9.88 -8.64 -7.68
C ALA A 100 -9.26 -7.26 -7.44
N ASN A 101 -9.53 -6.64 -6.29
CA ASN A 101 -8.94 -5.34 -5.95
C ASN A 101 -7.44 -5.44 -5.68
N MET A 102 -6.94 -6.53 -5.07
CA MET A 102 -5.50 -6.77 -4.88
C MET A 102 -4.77 -6.82 -6.23
N VAL A 103 -5.33 -7.55 -7.22
CA VAL A 103 -4.78 -7.60 -8.58
C VAL A 103 -4.79 -6.22 -9.24
N LYS A 104 -5.88 -5.45 -9.08
CA LYS A 104 -5.97 -4.09 -9.63
C LYS A 104 -4.97 -3.13 -8.99
N ILE A 105 -4.75 -3.22 -7.67
CA ILE A 105 -3.75 -2.40 -6.99
C ILE A 105 -2.34 -2.74 -7.51
N GLU A 106 -2.00 -4.02 -7.62
CA GLU A 106 -0.72 -4.44 -8.18
C GLU A 106 -0.51 -3.88 -9.60
N GLN A 107 -1.53 -3.97 -10.46
CA GLN A 107 -1.48 -3.41 -11.82
C GLN A 107 -1.25 -1.90 -11.83
N LEU A 108 -1.92 -1.15 -10.94
CA LEU A 108 -1.75 0.29 -10.80
C LEU A 108 -0.31 0.63 -10.37
N LEU A 109 0.23 -0.08 -9.38
CA LEU A 109 1.61 0.11 -8.90
C LEU A 109 2.64 -0.22 -9.98
N ARG A 110 2.45 -1.31 -10.73
CA ARG A 110 3.33 -1.66 -11.86
C ARG A 110 3.26 -0.62 -12.98
N THR A 111 2.08 -0.07 -13.24
CA THR A 111 1.89 1.00 -14.24
C THR A 111 2.60 2.27 -13.80
N ALA A 112 2.49 2.64 -12.52
CA ALA A 112 3.21 3.76 -11.93
C ALA A 112 4.73 3.58 -12.05
N ALA A 113 5.25 2.40 -11.69
CA ALA A 113 6.67 2.07 -11.83
C ALA A 113 7.16 2.21 -13.29
N LYS A 114 6.37 1.73 -14.26
CA LYS A 114 6.68 1.91 -15.70
C LYS A 114 6.67 3.39 -16.08
N ALA A 115 5.72 4.18 -15.59
CA ALA A 115 5.64 5.60 -15.86
C ALA A 115 6.83 6.36 -15.29
N VAL A 116 7.27 6.02 -14.07
CA VAL A 116 8.50 6.56 -13.46
C VAL A 116 9.71 6.23 -14.33
N ARG A 117 9.93 4.97 -14.69
CA ARG A 117 11.06 4.55 -15.54
C ARG A 117 11.04 5.20 -16.93
N LYS A 118 9.85 5.50 -17.48
CA LYS A 118 9.74 6.22 -18.75
C LYS A 118 10.18 7.68 -18.63
N LYS A 119 9.90 8.33 -17.50
CA LYS A 119 10.27 9.73 -17.22
C LYS A 119 11.73 9.86 -16.78
N SER A 120 12.22 8.87 -16.04
CA SER A 120 13.55 8.79 -15.45
C SER A 120 14.06 7.35 -15.59
N PRO A 121 14.69 6.97 -16.71
CA PRO A 121 15.21 5.63 -16.95
C PRO A 121 16.19 5.13 -15.88
N GLU A 122 16.91 6.07 -15.26
CA GLU A 122 17.84 5.87 -14.16
C GLU A 122 17.18 5.73 -12.78
N ALA A 123 15.85 5.84 -12.70
CA ALA A 123 15.13 5.78 -11.44
C ALA A 123 15.15 4.36 -10.83
N GLU A 124 15.58 4.29 -9.58
CA GLU A 124 15.46 3.12 -8.74
C GLU A 124 14.16 3.18 -7.96
N LEU A 125 13.31 2.16 -8.14
CA LEU A 125 12.03 2.04 -7.45
C LEU A 125 12.13 0.98 -6.36
N PRO A 126 11.53 1.21 -5.18
CA PRO A 126 11.35 0.18 -4.17
C PRO A 126 10.40 -0.91 -4.69
N PRO A 127 10.44 -2.11 -4.09
CA PRO A 127 9.48 -3.16 -4.39
C PRO A 127 8.04 -2.66 -4.21
N ALA A 128 7.13 -3.16 -5.06
CA ALA A 128 5.73 -2.74 -5.05
C ALA A 128 5.08 -3.08 -3.71
N ILE A 129 4.35 -2.14 -3.11
CA ILE A 129 3.79 -2.23 -1.75
C ILE A 129 2.97 -3.51 -1.52
N ILE A 130 2.33 -4.02 -2.57
CA ILE A 130 1.62 -5.31 -2.54
C ILE A 130 2.23 -6.25 -3.58
N GLU A 131 2.58 -7.46 -3.15
CA GLU A 131 3.11 -8.51 -3.99
C GLU A 131 2.22 -9.75 -3.95
N ARG A 132 1.79 -10.23 -5.11
CA ARG A 132 0.92 -11.40 -5.19
C ARG A 132 1.65 -12.67 -4.73
N GLN A 133 0.96 -13.47 -3.90
CA GLN A 133 1.37 -14.82 -3.54
C GLN A 133 0.50 -15.85 -4.27
N ARG A 134 1.12 -16.78 -4.98
CA ARG A 134 0.40 -17.87 -5.65
C ARG A 134 -0.30 -18.73 -4.59
N GLY A 135 -1.62 -18.90 -4.69
CA GLY A 135 -2.42 -19.71 -3.77
C GLY A 135 -2.78 -19.07 -2.43
N PHE A 136 -2.06 -18.02 -2.01
CA PHE A 136 -2.15 -17.43 -0.66
C PHE A 136 -2.41 -15.91 -0.67
N GLY A 137 -3.06 -15.38 -1.71
CA GLY A 137 -3.45 -13.95 -1.74
C GLY A 137 -2.33 -13.01 -2.17
N ALA A 138 -2.06 -11.95 -1.41
CA ALA A 138 -0.92 -11.06 -1.62
C ALA A 138 -0.27 -10.70 -0.30
N ARG A 139 1.01 -10.33 -0.35
CA ARG A 139 1.80 -9.83 0.76
C ARG A 139 2.01 -8.35 0.67
N LEU A 140 2.12 -7.72 1.83
CA LEU A 140 2.72 -6.40 1.91
C LEU A 140 4.22 -6.57 1.69
N ALA A 141 4.79 -5.89 0.70
CA ALA A 141 6.22 -5.93 0.44
C ALA A 141 7.00 -5.02 1.39
N LEU A 142 6.39 -3.89 1.79
CA LEU A 142 6.96 -2.90 2.71
C LEU A 142 5.83 -2.20 3.49
N PRO A 143 6.05 -1.87 4.77
CA PRO A 143 5.14 -1.03 5.54
C PRO A 143 5.01 0.36 4.89
N PHE A 144 3.87 1.00 5.09
CA PHE A 144 3.63 2.36 4.64
C PHE A 144 2.93 3.18 5.73
N ASP A 145 3.19 4.48 5.74
CA ASP A 145 2.59 5.39 6.69
C ASP A 145 1.24 5.90 6.19
N VAL A 146 0.35 6.28 7.11
CA VAL A 146 -0.95 6.89 6.80
C VAL A 146 -0.94 8.34 7.26
N LYS A 147 -1.38 9.26 6.40
CA LYS A 147 -1.54 10.68 6.74
C LYS A 147 -2.89 11.20 6.28
N ASP A 148 -3.54 11.96 7.14
CA ASP A 148 -4.76 12.69 6.81
C ASP A 148 -4.40 14.12 6.36
N LEU A 149 -5.04 14.59 5.29
CA LEU A 149 -4.97 15.98 4.85
C LEU A 149 -6.08 16.77 5.52
N THR A 150 -5.70 17.80 6.29
CA THR A 150 -6.60 18.88 6.68
C THR A 150 -6.81 19.80 5.47
N GLU A 151 -8.06 20.15 5.19
CA GLU A 151 -8.39 21.22 4.22
C GLU A 151 -7.75 22.56 4.60
#